data_AF-A0A523YSS9-F1
#
_entry.id   AF-A0A523YSS9-F1
#
_cell.length_a   1.000
_cell.length_b   1.000
_cell.length_c   1.000
_cell.angle_alpha   90.00
_cell.angle_beta   90.00
_cell.angle_gamma   90.00
#
_symmetry.space_group_name_H-M   'P 1'
#
loop_
_entity.id
_entity.type
_entity.pdbx_description
1 polymer ?
#
loop_
_entity_poly.entity_id
_entity_poly.type
_entity_poly.pdbx_seq_one_letter_code
_entity_poly.pdbx_strand_id
1 'polypeptide(L)' 'EMIIRKTIDLGGTISGEHGIGLGHKDLFELEHGPAVELMRKIKKQFDPYGILNPGKIFDT' A
#
# COMPACT_ATOMS: atom_id res chain seq x y z
N GLU A 1 -12.83 -4.34 -5.32
CA GLU A 1 -11.83 -5.41 -5.08
C GLU A 1 -11.62 -6.37 -6.26
N MET A 2 -12.66 -7.02 -6.80
CA MET A 2 -12.54 -8.01 -7.89
C MET A 2 -11.77 -7.47 -9.12
N ILE A 3 -12.11 -6.25 -9.57
CA ILE A 3 -11.44 -5.62 -10.73
C ILE A 3 -9.95 -5.42 -10.43
N ILE A 4 -9.60 -4.92 -9.24
CA ILE A 4 -8.21 -4.65 -8.85
C ILE A 4 -7.41 -5.96 -8.81
N ARG A 5 -7.94 -7.02 -8.19
CA ARG A 5 -7.28 -8.34 -8.18
C ARG A 5 -7.05 -8.84 -9.60
N LYS A 6 -8.06 -8.74 -10.47
CA LYS A 6 -7.93 -9.14 -11.87
C LYS A 6 -6.89 -8.30 -12.63
N THR A 7 -6.79 -7.01 -12.34
CA THR A 7 -5.75 -6.13 -12.90
C THR A 7 -4.37 -6.61 -12.51
N ILE A 8 -4.14 -6.93 -11.23
CA ILE A 8 -2.86 -7.46 -10.74
C ILE A 8 -2.53 -8.82 -11.39
N ASP A 9 -3.52 -9.72 -11.48
CA ASP A 9 -3.35 -11.05 -12.13
C ASP A 9 -2.95 -10.94 -13.61
N LEU A 10 -3.30 -9.84 -14.27
CA LEU A 10 -2.95 -9.54 -15.65
C LEU A 10 -1.64 -8.73 -15.78
N GLY A 11 -0.93 -8.48 -14.68
CA GLY A 11 0.32 -7.72 -14.65
C GLY A 11 0.14 -6.20 -14.70
N GLY A 12 -1.08 -5.70 -14.44
CA GLY A 12 -1.35 -4.28 -14.28
C GLY A 12 -1.01 -3.75 -12.88
N THR A 13 -1.25 -2.45 -12.66
CA THR A 13 -1.05 -1.78 -11.38
C THR A 13 -2.38 -1.39 -10.73
N ILE A 14 -2.44 -1.36 -9.41
CA ILE A 14 -3.62 -0.97 -8.62
C ILE A 14 -3.99 0.50 -8.87
N SER A 15 -3.00 1.33 -9.19
CA SER A 15 -3.21 2.74 -9.49
C SER A 15 -2.19 3.24 -10.50
N GLY A 16 -2.66 3.80 -11.62
CA GLY A 16 -1.80 4.52 -12.56
C GLY A 16 -1.18 5.79 -11.95
N GLU A 17 -1.98 6.61 -11.26
CA GLU A 17 -1.54 7.94 -10.77
C GLU A 17 -2.18 8.41 -9.45
N HIS A 18 -3.36 7.90 -9.07
CA HIS A 18 -4.11 8.38 -7.91
C HIS A 18 -3.55 7.94 -6.54
N GLY A 19 -2.76 6.86 -6.52
CA GLY A 19 -2.16 6.26 -5.33
C GLY A 19 -3.05 5.23 -4.62
N ILE A 20 -2.56 4.75 -3.47
CA ILE A 20 -3.21 3.71 -2.67
C ILE A 20 -4.20 4.30 -1.66
N GLY A 21 -3.72 5.26 -0.87
CA GLY A 21 -4.51 5.91 0.18
C GLY A 21 -5.17 4.93 1.17
N LEU A 22 -6.41 5.20 1.52
CA LEU A 22 -7.23 4.30 2.35
C LEU A 22 -7.96 3.26 1.47
N GLY A 23 -8.40 3.66 0.26
CA GLY A 23 -9.29 2.86 -0.57
C GLY A 23 -8.66 1.59 -1.14
N HIS A 24 -7.33 1.55 -1.30
CA HIS A 24 -6.63 0.40 -1.87
C HIS A 24 -5.63 -0.26 -0.89
N LYS A 25 -5.65 0.16 0.39
CA LYS A 25 -4.75 -0.34 1.44
C LYS A 25 -4.79 -1.87 1.56
N ASP A 26 -5.95 -2.49 1.43
CA ASP A 26 -6.08 -3.94 1.66
C ASP A 26 -5.58 -4.78 0.48
N LEU A 27 -5.28 -4.15 -0.66
CA LEU A 27 -4.88 -4.83 -1.89
C LEU A 27 -3.46 -4.48 -2.34
N PHE A 28 -2.85 -3.38 -1.86
CA PHE A 28 -1.52 -2.96 -2.33
C PHE A 28 -0.42 -3.97 -2.02
N GLU A 29 -0.58 -4.77 -0.96
CA GLU A 29 0.35 -5.84 -0.65
C GLU A 29 0.41 -6.92 -1.72
N LEU A 30 -0.68 -7.13 -2.46
CA LEU A 30 -0.74 -8.08 -3.57
C LEU A 30 0.15 -7.64 -4.75
N GLU A 31 0.26 -6.33 -4.99
CA GLU A 31 1.09 -5.78 -6.07
C GLU A 31 2.57 -5.72 -5.67
N HIS A 32 2.87 -5.38 -4.41
CA HIS A 32 4.24 -5.06 -3.98
C HIS A 32 4.94 -6.19 -3.21
N GLY A 33 4.19 -7.19 -2.74
CA GLY A 33 4.72 -8.39 -2.11
C GLY A 33 5.76 -8.11 -1.02
N PRO A 34 6.93 -8.76 -1.02
CA PRO A 34 7.95 -8.58 0.01
C PRO A 34 8.47 -7.14 0.19
N ALA A 35 8.33 -6.27 -0.81
CA ALA A 35 8.77 -4.87 -0.72
C ALA A 35 7.97 -4.06 0.31
N VAL A 36 6.75 -4.52 0.65
CA VAL A 36 5.88 -3.91 1.66
C VAL A 36 6.59 -3.80 3.02
N GLU A 37 7.37 -4.81 3.40
CA GLU A 37 8.09 -4.80 4.68
C GLU A 37 9.19 -3.74 4.71
N LEU A 38 9.88 -3.52 3.58
CA LEU A 38 10.84 -2.42 3.46
C LEU A 38 10.13 -1.06 3.61
N MET A 39 8.97 -0.90 2.98
CA MET A 39 8.17 0.34 3.10
C MET A 39 7.71 0.59 4.54
N ARG A 40 7.28 -0.45 5.28
CA ARG A 40 6.96 -0.33 6.72
C ARG A 40 8.17 0.10 7.53
N LYS A 41 9.34 -0.50 7.29
CA LYS A 41 10.58 -0.12 7.99
C LYS A 41 10.96 1.33 7.73
N ILE A 42 10.84 1.80 6.49
CA ILE A 42 11.06 3.21 6.14
C ILE A 42 10.06 4.10 6.90
N LYS A 43 8.76 3.78 6.86
CA LYS A 43 7.73 4.54 7.59
C LYS A 43 8.06 4.64 9.09
N LYS A 44 8.39 3.51 9.73
CA LYS A 44 8.72 3.47 11.15
C LYS A 44 10.00 4.23 11.51
N GLN A 45 10.99 4.24 10.62
CA GLN A 45 12.25 4.94 10.83
C GLN A 45 12.05 6.47 10.90
N PHE A 46 11.16 7.02 10.07
CA PHE A 46 10.96 8.46 9.95
C PHE A 46 9.70 8.98 10.68
N ASP A 47 8.77 8.10 11.02
CA ASP A 47 7.57 8.42 11.79
C ASP A 47 7.26 7.34 12.85
N PRO A 48 8.12 7.22 13.88
CA PRO A 48 8.00 6.17 14.90
C PRO A 48 6.75 6.30 15.78
N TYR A 49 6.10 7.45 15.78
CA TYR A 49 4.89 7.73 16.56
C TYR A 49 3.62 7.78 15.70
N GLY A 50 3.72 7.53 14.38
CA GLY A 50 2.56 7.45 13.49
C GLY A 50 1.81 8.77 13.28
N ILE A 51 2.47 9.93 13.41
CA ILE A 51 1.84 11.25 13.36
C ILE A 51 1.46 11.62 11.91
N LEU A 52 2.24 11.17 10.93
CA LEU A 52 2.09 11.58 9.53
C LEU A 52 1.13 10.64 8.79
N ASN A 53 -0.12 11.10 8.57
CA ASN A 53 -1.18 10.35 7.89
C ASN A 53 -1.49 8.98 8.54
N PRO A 54 -1.98 8.97 9.80
CA PRO A 54 -2.30 7.73 10.50
C PRO A 54 -3.33 6.89 9.73
N GLY A 55 -3.12 5.57 9.72
CA GLY A 55 -4.00 4.59 9.06
C GLY A 55 -3.93 4.58 7.53
N LYS A 56 -3.19 5.51 6.89
CA LYS A 56 -3.07 5.56 5.44
C LYS A 56 -1.96 4.61 4.98
N ILE A 57 -2.31 3.64 4.13
CA ILE A 57 -1.44 2.53 3.66
C ILE A 57 -1.04 1.57 4.78
N PHE A 58 -0.50 2.07 5.89
CA PHE A 58 -0.10 1.29 7.04
C PHE A 58 -0.96 1.66 8.25
N ASP A 59 -1.39 0.65 9.00
CA ASP A 59 -1.87 0.86 10.35
C ASP A 59 -0.67 1.23 11.23
N THR A 60 -0.83 2.33 11.96
CA THR A 60 0.15 2.87 12.92
C THR A 60 0.18 2.07 14.19
#